data_AF-A0A7Y4JNQ8-F1
#
_entry.id   AF-A0A7Y4JNQ8-F1
#
_cell.length_a   1.000
_cell.length_b   1.000
_cell.length_c   1.000
_cell.angle_alpha   90.00
_cell.angle_beta   90.00
_cell.angle_gamma   90.00
#
_symmetry.space_group_name_H-M   'P 1'
#
loop_
_entity.id
_entity.type
_entity.pdbx_description
1 polymer ?
#
loop_
_entity_poly.entity_id
_entity_poly.type
_entity_poly.pdbx_seq_one_letter_code
_entity_poly.pdbx_strand_id
1 'polypeptide(L)'
;MALKRPLPALMGGVSLSVLVSLGALAYQHLRTNALEERLLREVNTLTHAEHPRPVHVTPARPGTFGDAVEALRPALLQQARETPAPSAEEAATRESVTEGRAPVTDLPASNHEALERGRPLMRQVLAATHAESGGLPEDLRPLSGPETSRRDALLQALRHVVEEAALETRLLVSRGEADQAVDTCVDTLALSRELALGGGLLGQRLSATGYGRVWRACADALDAASLARKREAISQLTRLQEGFPPVSLTLHEEAVAAQLHAFRDLLSDEARAQLPPSWFDAPSLPGALSRRLQWRQWVEDADRLLAVADQPAEDRRRSLEALEALKRGEFFRQAEALAVRLSPEDVEALDLRALRSEALIALTEVDVARAERGQWPRALRTRTKSLMLKPVDENEAHIRSCVQGMMPDPLVVTADGPPALQQVRDVP
;
A
#
# COMPACT_ATOMS: atom_id res chain seq x y z
N MET A 1 39.11 55.36 -53.12
CA MET A 1 37.74 55.12 -52.61
C MET A 1 37.77 53.89 -51.72
N ALA A 2 37.70 54.07 -50.40
CA ALA A 2 37.75 52.96 -49.44
C ALA A 2 36.31 52.53 -49.09
N LEU A 3 35.92 51.34 -49.54
CA LEU A 3 34.68 50.69 -49.11
C LEU A 3 34.78 50.35 -47.62
N LYS A 4 34.15 51.16 -46.77
CA LYS A 4 33.89 50.83 -45.37
C LYS A 4 32.99 49.59 -45.32
N ARG A 5 33.57 48.44 -44.97
CA ARG A 5 32.88 47.15 -44.81
C ARG A 5 31.79 47.27 -43.72
N PRO A 6 30.55 46.81 -43.96
CA PRO A 6 29.46 46.84 -42.98
C PRO A 6 29.53 45.64 -42.03
N LEU A 7 30.65 45.49 -41.31
CA LEU A 7 30.80 44.45 -40.28
C LEU A 7 29.89 44.62 -39.05
N PRO A 8 29.60 45.84 -38.54
CA PRO A 8 28.76 45.97 -37.34
C PRO A 8 27.27 45.68 -37.58
N ALA A 9 26.76 45.88 -38.80
CA ALA A 9 25.36 45.59 -39.14
C ALA A 9 25.06 44.09 -39.23
N LEU A 10 26.01 43.29 -39.74
CA LEU A 10 25.91 41.83 -39.79
C LEU A 10 26.00 41.19 -38.41
N MET A 11 26.92 41.66 -37.55
CA MET A 11 27.02 41.22 -36.15
C MET A 11 25.75 41.55 -35.34
N GLY A 12 25.14 42.71 -35.57
CA GLY A 12 23.87 43.09 -34.93
C GLY A 12 22.69 42.22 -35.36
N GLY A 13 22.60 41.89 -36.65
CA GLY A 13 21.54 41.02 -37.18
C GLY A 13 21.61 39.57 -36.68
N VAL A 14 22.81 39.01 -36.56
CA VAL A 14 23.02 37.66 -36.00
C VAL A 14 22.66 37.63 -34.51
N SER A 15 23.12 38.60 -33.72
CA SER A 15 22.78 38.68 -32.29
C SER A 15 21.28 38.84 -32.05
N LEU A 16 20.58 39.67 -32.84
CA LEU A 16 19.14 39.82 -32.75
C LEU A 16 18.40 38.53 -33.13
N SER A 17 18.84 37.85 -34.19
CA SER A 17 18.26 36.57 -34.60
C SER A 17 18.45 35.48 -33.55
N VAL A 18 19.62 35.44 -32.90
CA VAL A 18 19.91 34.54 -31.77
C VAL A 18 19.01 34.87 -30.58
N LEU A 19 18.85 36.13 -30.21
CA LEU A 19 17.97 36.55 -29.11
C LEU A 19 16.50 36.23 -29.39
N VAL A 20 16.02 36.47 -30.61
CA VAL A 20 14.64 36.14 -31.02
C VAL A 20 14.44 34.62 -31.01
N SER A 21 15.41 33.84 -31.48
CA SER A 21 15.35 32.38 -31.47
C SER A 21 15.37 31.83 -30.04
N LEU A 22 16.24 32.35 -29.18
CA LEU A 22 16.26 32.01 -27.75
C LEU A 22 14.98 32.44 -27.04
N GLY A 23 14.42 33.59 -27.38
CA GLY A 23 13.15 34.08 -26.85
C GLY A 23 11.96 33.22 -27.29
N ALA A 24 11.93 32.80 -28.55
CA ALA A 24 10.92 31.89 -29.08
C ALA A 24 11.02 30.49 -28.44
N LEU A 25 12.25 29.97 -28.30
CA LEU A 25 12.51 28.71 -27.60
C LEU A 25 12.12 28.80 -26.13
N ALA A 26 12.52 29.85 -25.41
CA ALA A 26 12.14 30.07 -24.02
C ALA A 26 10.61 30.18 -23.89
N TYR A 27 9.95 30.94 -24.77
CA TYR A 27 8.49 31.05 -24.79
C TYR A 27 7.81 29.70 -25.03
N GLN A 28 8.30 28.90 -25.99
CA GLN A 28 7.81 27.55 -26.26
C GLN A 28 8.07 26.61 -25.07
N HIS A 29 9.21 26.74 -24.40
CA HIS A 29 9.56 26.01 -23.18
C HIS A 29 8.79 26.47 -21.93
N LEU A 30 8.14 27.63 -21.98
CA LEU A 30 7.35 28.18 -20.88
C LEU A 30 5.83 28.10 -21.12
N ARG A 31 5.39 27.52 -22.25
CA ARG A 31 3.96 27.21 -22.47
C ARG A 31 3.54 26.00 -21.64
N THR A 32 2.42 26.10 -20.92
CA THR A 32 1.90 25.02 -20.06
C THR A 32 0.69 24.30 -20.64
N ASN A 33 0.16 24.72 -21.80
CA ASN A 33 -1.08 24.18 -22.37
C ASN A 33 -1.10 22.63 -22.43
N ALA A 34 -0.01 22.01 -22.90
CA ALA A 34 0.07 20.54 -22.97
C ALA A 34 0.10 19.88 -21.58
N LEU A 35 0.71 20.53 -20.57
CA LEU A 35 0.72 20.03 -19.19
C LEU A 35 -0.65 20.19 -18.55
N GLU A 36 -1.33 21.30 -18.83
CA GLU A 36 -2.69 21.59 -18.39
C GLU A 36 -3.68 20.58 -18.97
N GLU A 37 -3.68 20.38 -20.28
CA GLU A 37 -4.52 19.37 -20.94
C GLU A 37 -4.26 17.95 -20.42
N ARG A 38 -2.98 17.61 -20.18
CA ARG A 38 -2.60 16.32 -19.59
C ARG A 38 -3.15 16.19 -18.17
N LEU A 39 -2.91 17.19 -17.32
CA LEU A 39 -3.33 17.16 -15.93
C LEU A 39 -4.85 17.03 -15.81
N LEU A 40 -5.62 17.82 -16.58
CA LEU A 40 -7.08 17.72 -16.58
C LEU A 40 -7.57 16.33 -17.00
N ARG A 41 -6.97 15.75 -18.05
CA ARG A 41 -7.30 14.41 -18.51
C ARG A 41 -7.01 13.35 -17.44
N GLU A 42 -5.85 13.42 -16.82
CA GLU A 42 -5.44 12.49 -15.76
C GLU A 42 -6.33 12.63 -14.52
N VAL A 43 -6.61 13.86 -14.08
CA VAL A 43 -7.55 14.13 -12.97
C VAL A 43 -8.92 13.55 -13.27
N ASN A 44 -9.48 13.80 -14.46
CA ASN A 44 -10.79 13.29 -14.82
C ASN A 44 -10.80 11.75 -14.86
N THR A 45 -9.75 11.13 -15.40
CA THR A 45 -9.62 9.67 -15.49
C THR A 45 -9.54 9.03 -14.10
N LEU A 46 -8.70 9.57 -13.22
CA LEU A 46 -8.45 9.01 -11.90
C LEU A 46 -9.57 9.31 -10.90
N THR A 47 -10.26 10.45 -11.01
CA THR A 47 -11.40 10.77 -10.15
C THR A 47 -12.53 9.76 -10.32
N HIS A 48 -12.76 9.32 -11.56
CA HIS A 48 -13.82 8.37 -11.91
C HIS A 48 -13.30 6.92 -12.06
N ALA A 49 -12.08 6.63 -11.62
CA ALA A 49 -11.53 5.29 -11.73
C ALA A 49 -12.30 4.33 -10.81
N GLU A 50 -12.68 3.18 -11.37
CA GLU A 50 -13.14 2.03 -10.60
C GLU A 50 -11.93 1.23 -10.11
N HIS A 51 -12.12 0.47 -9.03
CA HIS A 51 -11.10 -0.39 -8.44
C HIS A 51 -11.51 -1.87 -8.51
N PRO A 52 -11.54 -2.47 -9.72
CA PRO A 52 -11.86 -3.88 -9.88
C PRO A 52 -10.79 -4.75 -9.24
N ARG A 53 -11.22 -5.81 -8.54
CA ARG A 53 -10.32 -6.78 -7.90
C ARG A 53 -11.00 -8.15 -7.74
N PRO A 54 -10.23 -9.25 -7.72
CA PRO A 54 -10.77 -10.55 -7.36
C PRO A 54 -11.33 -10.54 -5.92
N VAL A 55 -12.61 -10.88 -5.76
CA VAL A 55 -13.24 -11.04 -4.45
C VAL A 55 -12.76 -12.35 -3.83
N HIS A 56 -12.24 -12.29 -2.60
CA HIS A 56 -11.69 -13.47 -1.94
C HIS A 56 -12.78 -14.42 -1.45
N VAL A 57 -13.98 -13.94 -1.15
CA VAL A 57 -15.13 -14.77 -0.73
C VAL A 57 -16.10 -15.10 -1.87
N THR A 58 -16.98 -16.08 -1.66
CA THR A 58 -18.05 -16.43 -2.61
C THR A 58 -19.30 -16.88 -1.85
N PRO A 59 -20.50 -16.30 -2.09
CA PRO A 59 -20.77 -15.20 -3.02
C PRO A 59 -20.20 -13.86 -2.55
N ALA A 60 -19.94 -12.95 -3.49
CA ALA A 60 -19.56 -11.58 -3.20
C ALA A 60 -20.76 -10.78 -2.67
N ARG A 61 -20.48 -9.73 -1.89
CA ARG A 61 -21.49 -8.76 -1.46
C ARG A 61 -21.65 -7.65 -2.51
N PRO A 62 -22.88 -7.28 -2.88
CA PRO A 62 -23.09 -6.21 -3.87
C PRO A 62 -22.49 -4.86 -3.46
N GLY A 63 -21.97 -4.12 -4.43
CA GLY A 63 -21.45 -2.76 -4.26
C GLY A 63 -19.95 -2.69 -3.98
N THR A 64 -19.50 -1.55 -3.46
CA THR A 64 -18.07 -1.27 -3.23
C THR A 64 -17.69 -1.33 -1.74
N PHE A 65 -16.41 -1.62 -1.45
CA PHE A 65 -15.89 -1.48 -0.08
C PHE A 65 -16.07 -0.06 0.45
N GLY A 66 -15.82 0.94 -0.40
CA GLY A 66 -15.96 2.36 -0.06
C GLY A 66 -17.35 2.71 0.46
N ASP A 67 -18.41 2.29 -0.25
CA ASP A 67 -19.80 2.56 0.16
C ASP A 67 -20.14 1.88 1.49
N ALA A 68 -19.68 0.65 1.69
CA ALA A 68 -19.91 -0.11 2.90
C ALA A 68 -19.19 0.51 4.11
N VAL A 69 -17.96 0.99 3.94
CA VAL A 69 -17.22 1.70 5.00
C VAL A 69 -17.78 3.09 5.26
N GLU A 70 -18.30 3.76 4.23
CA GLU A 70 -18.90 5.09 4.39
C GLU A 70 -20.06 5.07 5.39
N ALA A 71 -20.89 4.03 5.34
CA ALA A 71 -21.97 3.83 6.30
C ALA A 71 -21.47 3.61 7.75
N LEU A 72 -20.23 3.12 7.92
CA LEU A 72 -19.61 2.83 9.21
C LEU A 72 -18.75 3.99 9.74
N ARG A 73 -18.45 4.99 8.90
CA ARG A 73 -17.53 6.10 9.23
C ARG A 73 -17.84 6.79 10.56
N PRO A 74 -19.10 7.16 10.91
CA PRO A 74 -19.35 7.84 12.18
C PRO A 74 -18.95 6.99 13.38
N ALA A 75 -19.26 5.68 13.35
CA ALA A 75 -18.90 4.75 14.42
C ALA A 75 -17.38 4.53 14.49
N LEU A 76 -16.70 4.43 13.34
CA LEU A 76 -15.25 4.30 13.26
C LEU A 76 -14.53 5.50 13.89
N LEU A 77 -14.94 6.71 13.51
CA LEU A 77 -14.35 7.94 14.04
C LEU A 77 -14.67 8.13 15.52
N GLN A 78 -15.85 7.71 15.97
CA GLN A 78 -16.20 7.73 17.39
C GLN A 78 -15.33 6.75 18.19
N GLN A 79 -15.23 5.50 17.77
CA GLN A 79 -14.37 4.50 18.44
C GLN A 79 -12.92 4.96 18.48
N ALA A 80 -12.38 5.50 17.39
CA ALA A 80 -11.01 6.01 17.35
C ALA A 80 -10.76 7.20 18.31
N ARG A 81 -11.79 8.02 18.60
CA ARG A 81 -11.70 9.12 19.57
C ARG A 81 -11.84 8.64 21.02
N GLU A 82 -12.67 7.63 21.25
CA GLU A 82 -12.93 7.09 22.58
C GLU A 82 -11.83 6.14 23.06
N THR A 83 -11.07 5.53 22.14
CA THR A 83 -9.92 4.68 22.46
C THR A 83 -8.71 5.53 22.85
N PRO A 84 -8.25 5.49 24.10
CA PRO A 84 -7.04 6.19 24.51
C PRO A 84 -5.82 5.63 23.77
N ALA A 85 -4.86 6.49 23.44
CA ALA A 85 -3.59 6.03 22.91
C ALA A 85 -2.89 5.14 23.96
N PRO A 86 -2.49 3.91 23.61
CA PRO A 86 -1.78 3.04 24.56
C PRO A 86 -0.43 3.66 24.91
N SER A 87 0.05 3.38 26.12
CA SER A 87 1.44 3.66 26.47
C SER A 87 2.40 2.87 25.56
N ALA A 88 3.65 3.32 25.44
CA ALA A 88 4.65 2.62 24.63
C ALA A 88 4.87 1.17 25.10
N GLU A 89 4.77 0.94 26.41
CA GLU A 89 4.88 -0.40 27.01
C GLU A 89 3.67 -1.27 26.65
N GLU A 90 2.44 -0.76 26.80
CA GLU A 90 1.23 -1.50 26.40
C GLU A 90 1.22 -1.83 24.91
N ALA A 91 1.65 -0.89 24.07
CA ALA A 91 1.78 -1.09 22.63
C ALA A 91 2.80 -2.19 22.30
N ALA A 92 3.97 -2.19 22.97
CA ALA A 92 5.00 -3.20 22.80
C ALA A 92 4.53 -4.59 23.28
N THR A 93 3.85 -4.67 24.42
CA THR A 93 3.27 -5.92 24.94
C THR A 93 2.22 -6.46 23.98
N ARG A 94 1.29 -5.63 23.50
CA ARG A 94 0.27 -6.02 22.53
C ARG A 94 0.89 -6.51 21.22
N GLU A 95 1.92 -5.83 20.74
CA GLU A 95 2.68 -6.25 19.55
C GLU A 95 3.36 -7.61 19.77
N SER A 96 4.04 -7.80 20.90
CA SER A 96 4.69 -9.07 21.26
C SER A 96 3.69 -10.22 21.32
N VAL A 97 2.53 -10.02 21.92
CA VAL A 97 1.44 -11.01 21.98
C VAL A 97 0.90 -11.31 20.58
N THR A 98 0.59 -10.28 19.79
CA THR A 98 0.05 -10.43 18.42
C THR A 98 1.00 -11.24 17.55
N GLU A 99 2.30 -10.97 17.64
CA GLU A 99 3.35 -11.68 16.91
C GLU A 99 3.71 -13.06 17.48
N GLY A 100 3.07 -13.49 18.58
CA GLY A 100 3.31 -14.78 19.22
C GLY A 100 4.65 -14.88 19.95
N ARG A 101 5.30 -13.74 20.23
CA ARG A 101 6.53 -13.65 21.03
C ARG A 101 6.26 -13.67 22.53
N ALA A 102 5.05 -13.31 22.94
CA ALA A 102 4.56 -13.40 24.32
C ALA A 102 3.23 -14.17 24.34
N PRO A 103 2.93 -14.90 25.44
CA PRO A 103 1.65 -15.57 25.60
C PRO A 103 0.50 -14.57 25.76
N VAL A 104 -0.71 -14.97 25.37
CA VAL A 104 -1.92 -14.13 25.48
C VAL A 104 -2.27 -13.75 26.93
N THR A 105 -1.75 -14.49 27.91
CA THR A 105 -1.90 -14.21 29.34
C THR A 105 -1.17 -12.94 29.79
N ASP A 106 -0.19 -12.49 29.02
CA ASP A 106 0.55 -11.25 29.30
C ASP A 106 -0.21 -10.00 28.84
N LEU A 107 -1.32 -10.19 28.11
CA LEU A 107 -2.12 -9.09 27.62
C LEU A 107 -2.91 -8.44 28.78
N PRO A 108 -2.78 -7.11 28.98
CA PRO A 108 -3.55 -6.41 30.00
C PRO A 108 -5.07 -6.57 29.81
N ALA A 109 -5.83 -6.65 30.91
CA ALA A 109 -7.29 -6.77 30.89
C ALA A 109 -7.96 -5.64 30.08
N SER A 110 -7.41 -4.42 30.13
CA SER A 110 -7.87 -3.27 29.35
C SER A 110 -7.85 -3.52 27.84
N ASN A 111 -6.88 -4.27 27.31
CA ASN A 111 -6.83 -4.62 25.89
C ASN A 111 -7.89 -5.65 25.52
N HIS A 112 -8.16 -6.62 26.40
CA HIS A 112 -9.28 -7.55 26.20
C HIS A 112 -10.61 -6.82 26.17
N GLU A 113 -10.88 -5.96 27.15
CA GLU A 113 -12.12 -5.16 27.22
C GLU A 113 -12.27 -4.23 26.01
N ALA A 114 -11.19 -3.58 25.58
CA ALA A 114 -11.20 -2.73 24.40
C ALA A 114 -11.54 -3.53 23.12
N LEU A 115 -10.92 -4.70 22.94
CA LEU A 115 -11.22 -5.58 21.82
C LEU A 115 -12.67 -6.08 21.85
N GLU A 116 -13.17 -6.54 23.00
CA GLU A 116 -14.56 -6.97 23.16
C GLU A 116 -15.55 -5.87 22.78
N ARG A 117 -15.27 -4.62 23.19
CA ARG A 117 -16.09 -3.45 22.87
C ARG A 117 -16.06 -3.11 21.37
N GLY A 118 -14.88 -3.16 20.74
CA GLY A 118 -14.68 -2.84 19.32
C GLY A 118 -15.08 -3.94 18.34
N ARG A 119 -15.13 -5.20 18.79
CA ARG A 119 -15.33 -6.39 17.96
C ARG A 119 -16.56 -6.32 17.04
N PRO A 120 -17.75 -5.83 17.46
CA PRO A 120 -18.89 -5.74 16.55
C PRO A 120 -18.65 -4.80 15.36
N LEU A 121 -17.95 -3.68 15.57
CA LEU A 121 -17.61 -2.74 14.49
C LEU A 121 -16.50 -3.31 13.62
N MET A 122 -15.45 -3.88 14.24
CA MET A 122 -14.37 -4.57 13.54
C MET A 122 -14.92 -5.62 12.56
N ARG A 123 -15.83 -6.50 13.01
CA ARG A 123 -16.46 -7.52 12.15
C ARG A 123 -17.26 -6.94 11.00
N GLN A 124 -17.95 -5.82 11.20
CA GLN A 124 -18.69 -5.13 10.13
C GLN A 124 -17.75 -4.56 9.06
N VAL A 125 -16.60 -4.01 9.48
CA VAL A 125 -15.57 -3.50 8.56
C VAL A 125 -14.89 -4.64 7.80
N LEU A 126 -14.56 -5.74 8.48
CA LEU A 126 -14.00 -6.94 7.84
C LEU A 126 -14.99 -7.52 6.82
N ALA A 127 -16.28 -7.62 7.17
CA ALA A 127 -17.32 -8.05 6.23
C ALA A 127 -17.54 -7.08 5.05
N ALA A 128 -17.18 -5.79 5.19
CA ALA A 128 -17.21 -4.85 4.08
C ALA A 128 -16.20 -5.23 2.97
N THR A 129 -15.10 -5.91 3.32
CA THR A 129 -14.09 -6.37 2.35
C THR A 129 -14.64 -7.41 1.37
N HIS A 130 -15.79 -8.02 1.67
CA HIS A 130 -16.49 -8.99 0.82
C HIS A 130 -17.18 -8.37 -0.39
N ALA A 131 -17.15 -7.05 -0.52
CA ALA A 131 -17.71 -6.30 -1.65
C ALA A 131 -17.14 -6.76 -3.00
N GLU A 132 -17.96 -6.59 -4.05
CA GLU A 132 -17.64 -6.91 -5.46
C GLU A 132 -16.43 -6.14 -5.98
N SER A 133 -16.32 -4.87 -5.62
CA SER A 133 -15.18 -4.02 -5.97
C SER A 133 -14.55 -3.37 -4.75
N GLY A 134 -13.28 -3.00 -4.90
CA GLY A 134 -12.55 -2.30 -3.86
C GLY A 134 -12.69 -0.79 -3.96
N GLY A 135 -11.73 -0.10 -3.35
CA GLY A 135 -11.66 1.35 -3.34
C GLY A 135 -12.11 1.94 -2.01
N LEU A 136 -11.43 3.01 -1.60
CA LEU A 136 -11.84 3.80 -0.44
C LEU A 136 -13.02 4.73 -0.76
N PRO A 137 -13.75 5.20 0.27
CA PRO A 137 -14.72 6.29 0.13
C PRO A 137 -14.15 7.45 -0.68
N GLU A 138 -15.00 8.08 -1.50
CA GLU A 138 -14.55 9.05 -2.51
C GLU A 138 -13.68 10.15 -1.93
N ASP A 139 -14.05 10.74 -0.80
CA ASP A 139 -13.31 11.83 -0.14
C ASP A 139 -11.98 11.42 0.50
N LEU A 140 -11.65 10.13 0.53
CA LEU A 140 -10.35 9.62 0.99
C LEU A 140 -9.34 9.45 -0.13
N ARG A 141 -9.77 9.54 -1.39
CA ARG A 141 -8.88 9.34 -2.54
C ARG A 141 -7.89 10.51 -2.66
N PRO A 142 -6.68 10.31 -3.20
CA PRO A 142 -5.67 11.36 -3.32
C PRO A 142 -6.13 12.63 -4.05
N LEU A 143 -7.11 12.51 -4.94
CA LEU A 143 -7.62 13.59 -5.79
C LEU A 143 -8.84 14.32 -5.23
N SER A 144 -9.30 13.97 -4.03
CA SER A 144 -10.59 14.44 -3.52
C SER A 144 -10.55 15.83 -2.89
N GLY A 145 -9.37 16.42 -2.77
CA GLY A 145 -9.15 17.78 -2.33
C GLY A 145 -7.99 17.91 -1.34
N PRO A 146 -7.69 19.13 -0.88
CA PRO A 146 -6.59 19.40 0.04
C PRO A 146 -6.93 19.11 1.52
N GLU A 147 -8.17 18.73 1.86
CA GLU A 147 -8.55 18.41 3.25
C GLU A 147 -7.93 17.08 3.72
N THR A 148 -6.73 17.14 4.29
CA THR A 148 -6.00 15.94 4.74
C THR A 148 -6.50 15.40 6.09
N SER A 149 -7.00 16.26 6.99
CA SER A 149 -7.29 15.88 8.38
C SER A 149 -8.41 14.83 8.53
N ARG A 150 -9.48 14.93 7.72
CA ARG A 150 -10.57 13.95 7.71
C ARG A 150 -10.10 12.60 7.18
N ARG A 151 -9.29 12.65 6.12
CA ARG A 151 -8.72 11.46 5.49
C ARG A 151 -7.82 10.72 6.46
N ASP A 152 -6.92 11.44 7.11
CA ASP A 152 -5.96 10.87 8.06
C ASP A 152 -6.68 10.24 9.26
N ALA A 153 -7.78 10.84 9.73
CA ALA A 153 -8.58 10.31 10.83
C ALA A 153 -9.25 8.96 10.49
N LEU A 154 -9.86 8.83 9.31
CA LEU A 154 -10.52 7.58 8.92
C LEU A 154 -9.48 6.48 8.60
N LEU A 155 -8.39 6.82 7.94
CA LEU A 155 -7.28 5.88 7.71
C LEU A 155 -6.68 5.38 9.02
N GLN A 156 -6.52 6.24 10.02
CA GLN A 156 -6.07 5.85 11.35
C GLN A 156 -7.10 4.96 12.07
N ALA A 157 -8.40 5.23 11.92
CA ALA A 157 -9.45 4.36 12.46
C ALA A 157 -9.43 2.96 11.81
N LEU A 158 -9.27 2.87 10.49
CA LEU A 158 -9.14 1.59 9.78
C LEU A 158 -7.86 0.85 10.15
N ARG A 159 -6.75 1.56 10.40
CA ARG A 159 -5.53 0.98 10.95
C ARG A 159 -5.78 0.33 12.31
N HIS A 160 -6.54 0.97 13.19
CA HIS A 160 -6.90 0.38 14.49
C HIS A 160 -7.74 -0.89 14.33
N VAL A 161 -8.65 -0.94 13.35
CA VAL A 161 -9.39 -2.17 13.02
C VAL A 161 -8.44 -3.31 12.62
N VAL A 162 -7.40 -3.03 11.83
CA VAL A 162 -6.37 -4.03 11.48
C VAL A 162 -5.62 -4.52 12.72
N GLU A 163 -5.23 -3.61 13.62
CA GLU A 163 -4.54 -3.94 14.87
C GLU A 163 -5.43 -4.74 15.86
N GLU A 164 -6.75 -4.49 15.87
CA GLU A 164 -7.73 -5.27 16.64
C GLU A 164 -7.95 -6.66 16.03
N ALA A 165 -8.08 -6.76 14.72
CA ALA A 165 -8.32 -8.02 14.04
C ALA A 165 -7.11 -8.96 14.07
N ALA A 166 -5.89 -8.40 14.03
CA ALA A 166 -4.66 -9.18 14.23
C ALA A 166 -4.60 -9.77 15.65
N LEU A 167 -5.00 -8.99 16.66
CA LEU A 167 -5.08 -9.47 18.04
C LEU A 167 -6.19 -10.53 18.21
N GLU A 168 -7.37 -10.31 17.64
CA GLU A 168 -8.46 -11.30 17.65
C GLU A 168 -8.00 -12.63 17.02
N THR A 169 -7.31 -12.58 15.88
CA THR A 169 -6.76 -13.77 15.22
C THR A 169 -5.86 -14.54 16.18
N ARG A 170 -4.96 -13.86 16.89
CA ARG A 170 -4.07 -14.48 17.90
C ARG A 170 -4.86 -15.12 19.05
N LEU A 171 -5.89 -14.46 19.57
CA LEU A 171 -6.72 -14.99 20.65
C LEU A 171 -7.53 -16.22 20.23
N LEU A 172 -8.02 -16.25 18.98
CA LEU A 172 -8.72 -17.41 18.43
C LEU A 172 -7.77 -18.61 18.30
N VAL A 173 -6.55 -18.39 17.79
CA VAL A 173 -5.51 -19.43 17.75
C VAL A 173 -5.21 -19.98 19.14
N SER A 174 -5.04 -19.11 20.15
CA SER A 174 -4.74 -19.57 21.51
C SER A 174 -5.88 -20.33 22.18
N ARG A 175 -7.13 -20.19 21.69
CA ARG A 175 -8.30 -20.94 22.15
C ARG A 175 -8.55 -22.23 21.37
N GLY A 176 -7.74 -22.52 20.35
CA GLY A 176 -7.94 -23.66 19.45
C GLY A 176 -9.04 -23.44 18.41
N GLU A 177 -9.47 -22.20 18.19
CA GLU A 177 -10.49 -21.81 17.21
C GLU A 177 -9.83 -21.45 15.86
N ALA A 178 -8.96 -22.34 15.35
CA ALA A 178 -8.07 -22.04 14.22
C ALA A 178 -8.82 -21.70 12.92
N ASP A 179 -9.90 -22.41 12.59
CA ASP A 179 -10.67 -22.13 11.36
C ASP A 179 -11.28 -20.72 11.37
N GLN A 180 -11.81 -20.28 12.51
CA GLN A 180 -12.33 -18.92 12.68
C GLN A 180 -11.20 -17.88 12.71
N ALA A 181 -10.03 -18.25 13.23
CA ALA A 181 -8.85 -17.41 13.15
C ALA A 181 -8.46 -17.18 11.69
N VAL A 182 -8.51 -18.22 10.83
CA VAL A 182 -8.24 -18.08 9.38
C VAL A 182 -9.24 -17.13 8.72
N ASP A 183 -10.53 -17.20 9.04
CA ASP A 183 -11.53 -16.28 8.48
C ASP A 183 -11.22 -14.82 8.83
N THR A 184 -10.94 -14.55 10.11
CA THR A 184 -10.57 -13.22 10.59
C THR A 184 -9.28 -12.74 9.93
N CYS A 185 -8.29 -13.63 9.78
CA CYS A 185 -6.99 -13.30 9.23
C CYS A 185 -7.09 -12.96 7.73
N VAL A 186 -7.84 -13.75 6.95
CA VAL A 186 -8.05 -13.53 5.51
C VAL A 186 -8.78 -12.20 5.29
N ASP A 187 -9.83 -11.90 6.07
CA ASP A 187 -10.54 -10.62 5.95
C ASP A 187 -9.66 -9.43 6.37
N THR A 188 -8.76 -9.61 7.33
CA THR A 188 -7.80 -8.57 7.75
C THR A 188 -6.76 -8.29 6.65
N LEU A 189 -6.28 -9.33 5.97
CA LEU A 189 -5.42 -9.20 4.79
C LEU A 189 -6.19 -8.51 3.64
N ALA A 190 -7.48 -8.83 3.47
CA ALA A 190 -8.35 -8.15 2.52
C ALA A 190 -8.49 -6.66 2.83
N LEU A 191 -8.75 -6.29 4.09
CA LEU A 191 -8.80 -4.90 4.53
C LEU A 191 -7.47 -4.17 4.23
N SER A 192 -6.33 -4.83 4.48
CA SER A 192 -5.02 -4.27 4.13
C SER A 192 -4.86 -4.04 2.63
N ARG A 193 -5.42 -4.89 1.76
CA ARG A 193 -5.49 -4.65 0.31
C ARG A 193 -6.40 -3.47 -0.02
N GLU A 194 -7.57 -3.36 0.61
CA GLU A 194 -8.49 -2.24 0.36
C GLU A 194 -7.85 -0.88 0.69
N LEU A 195 -7.04 -0.81 1.75
CA LEU A 195 -6.28 0.41 2.08
C LEU A 195 -5.31 0.83 0.95
N ALA A 196 -4.76 -0.13 0.19
CA ALA A 196 -3.91 0.18 -0.96
C ALA A 196 -4.72 0.62 -2.19
N LEU A 197 -6.00 0.20 -2.31
CA LEU A 197 -6.88 0.52 -3.43
C LEU A 197 -7.49 1.92 -3.26
N GLY A 198 -6.91 2.91 -3.94
CA GLY A 198 -7.40 4.28 -3.92
C GLY A 198 -6.99 5.09 -2.68
N GLY A 199 -6.05 4.59 -1.87
CA GLY A 199 -5.50 5.31 -0.70
C GLY A 199 -4.19 6.06 -0.97
N GLY A 200 -3.71 6.08 -2.22
CA GLY A 200 -2.42 6.66 -2.56
C GLY A 200 -1.25 5.99 -1.82
N LEU A 201 -0.15 6.72 -1.65
CA LEU A 201 1.05 6.19 -1.02
C LEU A 201 0.85 5.90 0.48
N LEU A 202 0.06 6.75 1.15
CA LEU A 202 -0.29 6.53 2.55
C LEU A 202 -1.08 5.22 2.72
N GLY A 203 -2.04 4.95 1.84
CA GLY A 203 -2.77 3.69 1.78
C GLY A 203 -1.87 2.47 1.57
N GLN A 204 -0.89 2.57 0.66
CA GLN A 204 0.13 1.53 0.44
C GLN A 204 0.99 1.27 1.70
N ARG A 205 1.40 2.32 2.42
CA ARG A 205 2.17 2.18 3.68
C ARG A 205 1.35 1.50 4.77
N LEU A 206 0.09 1.90 4.92
CA LEU A 206 -0.85 1.29 5.87
C LEU A 206 -1.14 -0.16 5.51
N SER A 207 -1.28 -0.45 4.22
CA SER A 207 -1.42 -1.81 3.70
C SER A 207 -0.23 -2.69 4.06
N ALA A 208 0.99 -2.23 3.78
CA ALA A 208 2.22 -2.98 4.07
C ALA A 208 2.43 -3.19 5.58
N THR A 209 2.16 -2.16 6.38
CA THR A 209 2.22 -2.22 7.85
C THR A 209 1.17 -3.19 8.40
N GLY A 210 -0.08 -3.09 7.92
CA GLY A 210 -1.18 -3.96 8.31
C GLY A 210 -0.89 -5.44 8.01
N TYR A 211 -0.36 -5.72 6.82
CA TYR A 211 0.12 -7.06 6.46
C TYR A 211 1.19 -7.56 7.42
N GLY A 212 2.17 -6.70 7.77
CA GLY A 212 3.22 -7.05 8.73
C GLY A 212 2.69 -7.36 10.12
N ARG A 213 1.67 -6.62 10.58
CA ARG A 213 1.04 -6.80 11.91
C ARG A 213 0.30 -8.12 12.03
N VAL A 214 -0.45 -8.52 10.99
CA VAL A 214 -1.28 -9.74 11.03
C VAL A 214 -0.50 -10.99 10.62
N TRP A 215 0.61 -10.82 9.89
CA TRP A 215 1.44 -11.86 9.27
C TRP A 215 1.58 -13.16 10.08
N ARG A 216 2.12 -13.07 11.29
CA ARG A 216 2.41 -14.26 12.10
C ARG A 216 1.16 -14.91 12.66
N ALA A 217 0.20 -14.11 13.10
CA ALA A 217 -1.08 -14.65 13.57
C ALA A 217 -1.80 -15.38 12.42
N CYS A 218 -1.72 -14.89 11.18
CA CYS A 218 -2.22 -15.63 10.01
C CYS A 218 -1.48 -16.95 9.80
N ALA A 219 -0.15 -16.96 9.88
CA ALA A 219 0.65 -18.17 9.67
C ALA A 219 0.29 -19.25 10.69
N ASP A 220 0.22 -18.89 11.97
CA ASP A 220 -0.13 -19.82 13.05
C ASP A 220 -1.58 -20.31 12.93
N ALA A 221 -2.51 -19.44 12.51
CA ALA A 221 -3.89 -19.82 12.24
C ALA A 221 -4.00 -20.82 11.08
N LEU A 222 -3.26 -20.59 9.99
CA LEU A 222 -3.26 -21.47 8.83
C LEU A 222 -2.63 -22.83 9.15
N ASP A 223 -1.52 -22.87 9.89
CA ASP A 223 -0.85 -24.11 10.32
C ASP A 223 -1.78 -24.96 11.20
N ALA A 224 -2.51 -24.32 12.13
CA ALA A 224 -3.43 -25.01 13.05
C ALA A 224 -4.82 -25.33 12.46
N ALA A 225 -5.16 -24.83 11.27
CA ALA A 225 -6.50 -24.96 10.69
C ALA A 225 -6.80 -26.38 10.19
N SER A 226 -8.09 -26.69 10.02
CA SER A 226 -8.52 -27.94 9.42
C SER A 226 -8.08 -28.03 7.95
N LEU A 227 -7.82 -29.24 7.46
CA LEU A 227 -7.43 -29.47 6.06
C LEU A 227 -8.45 -28.91 5.06
N ALA A 228 -9.75 -28.98 5.39
CA ALA A 228 -10.80 -28.39 4.57
C ALA A 228 -10.65 -26.87 4.47
N ARG A 229 -10.42 -26.21 5.61
CA ARG A 229 -10.24 -24.76 5.66
C ARG A 229 -8.97 -24.30 4.96
N LYS A 230 -7.85 -25.03 5.13
CA LYS A 230 -6.57 -24.80 4.44
C LYS A 230 -6.77 -24.77 2.91
N ARG A 231 -7.51 -25.73 2.34
CA ARG A 231 -7.78 -25.77 0.89
C ARG A 231 -8.55 -24.55 0.39
N GLU A 232 -9.54 -24.10 1.13
CA GLU A 232 -10.29 -22.88 0.78
C GLU A 232 -9.40 -21.64 0.88
N ALA A 233 -8.60 -21.54 1.94
CA ALA A 233 -7.70 -20.42 2.21
C ALA A 233 -6.69 -20.20 1.07
N ILE A 234 -6.16 -21.25 0.44
CA ILE A 234 -5.26 -21.13 -0.72
C ILE A 234 -5.90 -20.28 -1.83
N SER A 235 -7.16 -20.56 -2.18
CA SER A 235 -7.89 -19.83 -3.22
C SER A 235 -8.18 -18.37 -2.81
N GLN A 236 -8.43 -18.12 -1.53
CA GLN A 236 -8.71 -16.80 -0.99
C GLN A 236 -7.43 -15.95 -1.00
N LEU A 237 -6.33 -16.49 -0.47
CA LEU A 237 -5.03 -15.83 -0.41
C LEU A 237 -4.47 -15.53 -1.80
N THR A 238 -4.67 -16.43 -2.78
CA THR A 238 -4.26 -16.17 -4.16
C THR A 238 -5.05 -15.01 -4.77
N ARG A 239 -6.38 -14.97 -4.57
CA ARG A 239 -7.22 -13.85 -5.02
C ARG A 239 -6.86 -12.53 -4.33
N LEU A 240 -6.49 -12.57 -3.05
CA LEU A 240 -5.99 -11.41 -2.33
C LEU A 240 -4.68 -10.90 -2.94
N GLN A 241 -3.72 -11.80 -3.20
CA GLN A 241 -2.44 -11.46 -3.80
C GLN A 241 -2.61 -10.81 -5.18
N GLU A 242 -3.50 -11.35 -6.01
CA GLU A 242 -3.80 -10.84 -7.35
C GLU A 242 -4.53 -9.49 -7.35
N GLY A 243 -5.23 -9.15 -6.26
CA GLY A 243 -6.03 -7.94 -6.15
C GLY A 243 -5.25 -6.69 -5.70
N PHE A 244 -3.94 -6.76 -5.48
CA PHE A 244 -3.15 -5.59 -5.12
C PHE A 244 -2.93 -4.65 -6.32
N PRO A 245 -3.08 -3.32 -6.14
CA PRO A 245 -2.80 -2.39 -7.21
C PRO A 245 -1.28 -2.32 -7.48
N PRO A 246 -0.87 -2.14 -8.75
CA PRO A 246 0.53 -1.90 -9.09
C PRO A 246 1.04 -0.61 -8.43
N VAL A 247 2.33 -0.59 -8.10
CA VAL A 247 2.95 0.56 -7.41
C VAL A 247 2.95 1.79 -8.32
N SER A 248 3.08 1.58 -9.64
CA SER A 248 2.97 2.66 -10.63
C SER A 248 1.63 3.39 -10.56
N LEU A 249 0.51 2.68 -10.36
CA LEU A 249 -0.81 3.31 -10.28
C LEU A 249 -0.89 4.25 -9.08
N THR A 250 -0.44 3.79 -7.91
CA THR A 250 -0.39 4.64 -6.71
C THR A 250 0.52 5.86 -6.91
N LEU A 251 1.70 5.65 -7.49
CA LEU A 251 2.62 6.74 -7.81
C LEU A 251 2.02 7.73 -8.79
N HIS A 252 1.17 7.27 -9.71
CA HIS A 252 0.50 8.11 -10.68
C HIS A 252 -0.59 8.96 -10.03
N GLU A 253 -1.39 8.39 -9.13
CA GLU A 253 -2.38 9.13 -8.33
C GLU A 253 -1.70 10.23 -7.50
N GLU A 254 -0.62 9.89 -6.79
CA GLU A 254 0.19 10.85 -6.06
C GLU A 254 0.81 11.89 -7.00
N ALA A 255 1.25 11.46 -8.20
CA ALA A 255 1.85 12.31 -9.22
C ALA A 255 0.93 13.49 -9.58
N VAL A 256 -0.32 13.13 -9.87
CA VAL A 256 -1.38 14.05 -10.27
C VAL A 256 -1.81 14.90 -9.07
N ALA A 257 -2.00 14.30 -7.90
CA ALA A 257 -2.41 15.01 -6.69
C ALA A 257 -1.39 16.09 -6.28
N ALA A 258 -0.10 15.80 -6.35
CA ALA A 258 0.92 16.79 -5.99
C ALA A 258 1.05 17.89 -7.06
N GLN A 259 0.87 17.58 -8.36
CA GLN A 259 0.79 18.61 -9.40
C GLN A 259 -0.37 19.59 -9.13
N LEU A 260 -1.55 19.10 -8.74
CA LEU A 260 -2.67 19.97 -8.34
C LEU A 260 -2.36 20.79 -7.09
N HIS A 261 -1.71 20.22 -6.08
CA HIS A 261 -1.30 20.98 -4.90
C HIS A 261 -0.29 22.08 -5.25
N ALA A 262 0.68 21.77 -6.10
CA ALA A 262 1.85 22.59 -6.32
C ALA A 262 1.74 23.54 -7.52
N PHE A 263 0.82 23.32 -8.49
CA PHE A 263 0.80 24.08 -9.74
C PHE A 263 -0.60 24.49 -10.21
N ARG A 264 -1.69 24.18 -9.48
CA ARG A 264 -3.06 24.54 -9.92
C ARG A 264 -3.25 26.03 -10.25
N ASP A 265 -2.50 26.92 -9.61
CA ASP A 265 -2.58 28.37 -9.79
C ASP A 265 -1.90 28.84 -11.09
N LEU A 266 -1.18 27.94 -11.77
CA LEU A 266 -0.64 28.15 -13.11
C LEU A 266 -1.61 27.75 -14.23
N LEU A 267 -2.72 27.08 -13.88
CA LEU A 267 -3.76 26.68 -14.83
C LEU A 267 -4.57 27.91 -15.28
N SER A 268 -5.06 27.86 -16.53
CA SER A 268 -6.03 28.84 -17.01
C SER A 268 -7.33 28.81 -16.18
N ASP A 269 -8.10 29.90 -16.19
CA ASP A 269 -9.39 29.97 -15.51
C ASP A 269 -10.37 28.90 -16.03
N GLU A 270 -10.31 28.63 -17.34
CA GLU A 270 -11.11 27.60 -18.01
C GLU A 270 -10.73 26.19 -17.55
N ALA A 271 -9.44 25.90 -17.39
CA ALA A 271 -8.98 24.63 -16.83
C ALA A 271 -9.33 24.48 -15.35
N ARG A 272 -9.17 25.56 -14.56
CA ARG A 272 -9.54 25.53 -13.14
C ARG A 272 -11.03 25.24 -12.98
N ALA A 273 -11.90 25.80 -13.81
CA ALA A 273 -13.34 25.53 -13.78
C ALA A 273 -13.72 24.06 -14.07
N GLN A 274 -12.81 23.26 -14.66
CA GLN A 274 -13.01 21.84 -14.94
C GLN A 274 -12.54 20.92 -13.81
N LEU A 275 -11.83 21.43 -12.81
CA LEU A 275 -11.40 20.64 -11.66
C LEU A 275 -12.56 20.32 -10.71
N PRO A 276 -12.46 19.22 -9.93
CA PRO A 276 -13.43 18.95 -8.87
C PRO A 276 -13.54 20.14 -7.89
N PRO A 277 -14.73 20.45 -7.36
CA PRO A 277 -14.96 21.67 -6.56
C PRO A 277 -14.06 21.82 -5.34
N SER A 278 -13.60 20.71 -4.77
CA SER A 278 -12.71 20.69 -3.62
C SER A 278 -11.33 21.32 -3.87
N TRP A 279 -10.97 21.61 -5.13
CA TRP A 279 -9.69 22.23 -5.48
C TRP A 279 -9.74 23.76 -5.65
N PHE A 280 -10.89 24.40 -5.48
CA PHE A 280 -11.07 25.82 -5.76
C PHE A 280 -10.49 26.78 -4.69
N ASP A 281 -10.34 26.34 -3.44
CA ASP A 281 -10.13 27.24 -2.29
C ASP A 281 -8.68 27.55 -1.91
N ALA A 282 -7.70 27.09 -2.69
CA ALA A 282 -6.32 27.08 -2.20
C ALA A 282 -5.45 28.19 -2.84
N PRO A 283 -4.56 28.84 -2.04
CA PRO A 283 -3.95 30.14 -2.37
C PRO A 283 -3.02 30.09 -3.59
N SER A 284 -2.86 31.25 -4.26
CA SER A 284 -1.89 31.45 -5.35
C SER A 284 -0.47 31.64 -4.81
N LEU A 285 0.54 31.09 -5.49
CA LEU A 285 1.95 31.18 -5.07
C LEU A 285 2.77 32.09 -6.01
N PRO A 286 3.77 32.83 -5.51
CA PRO A 286 4.59 33.73 -6.32
C PRO A 286 5.53 32.97 -7.29
N GLY A 287 6.05 33.65 -8.33
CA GLY A 287 7.12 33.14 -9.18
C GLY A 287 6.70 32.23 -10.34
N ALA A 288 5.74 32.66 -11.16
CA ALA A 288 5.16 31.83 -12.22
C ALA A 288 6.17 31.23 -13.22
N LEU A 289 7.20 31.98 -13.65
CA LEU A 289 8.15 31.51 -14.68
C LEU A 289 9.01 30.33 -14.22
N SER A 290 9.64 30.42 -13.05
CA SER A 290 10.43 29.32 -12.48
C SER A 290 9.56 28.10 -12.20
N ARG A 291 8.33 28.33 -11.73
CA ARG A 291 7.39 27.25 -11.42
C ARG A 291 6.87 26.52 -12.66
N ARG A 292 6.76 27.18 -13.82
CA ARG A 292 6.44 26.48 -15.09
C ARG A 292 7.54 25.53 -15.54
N LEU A 293 8.81 25.92 -15.38
CA LEU A 293 9.94 25.01 -15.64
C LEU A 293 9.96 23.86 -14.64
N GLN A 294 9.70 24.15 -13.36
CA GLN A 294 9.60 23.12 -12.31
C GLN A 294 8.48 22.12 -12.60
N TRP A 295 7.31 22.58 -13.07
CA TRP A 295 6.19 21.69 -13.40
C TRP A 295 6.57 20.68 -14.48
N ARG A 296 7.27 21.11 -15.54
CA ARG A 296 7.76 20.19 -16.58
C ARG A 296 8.73 19.15 -16.04
N GLN A 297 9.75 19.60 -15.32
CA GLN A 297 10.72 18.70 -14.71
C GLN A 297 10.03 17.67 -13.80
N TRP A 298 9.04 18.12 -13.03
CA TRP A 298 8.30 17.25 -12.12
C TRP A 298 7.50 16.18 -12.89
N VAL A 299 6.84 16.55 -14.00
CA VAL A 299 6.15 15.58 -14.86
C VAL A 299 7.13 14.57 -15.45
N GLU A 300 8.29 15.01 -15.95
CA GLU A 300 9.32 14.12 -16.48
C GLU A 300 9.89 13.17 -15.42
N ASP A 301 10.13 13.67 -14.20
CA ASP A 301 10.63 12.86 -13.10
C ASP A 301 9.58 11.85 -12.61
N ALA A 302 8.30 12.23 -12.60
CA ALA A 302 7.21 11.32 -12.32
C ALA A 302 7.13 10.21 -13.37
N ASP A 303 7.21 10.54 -14.67
CA ASP A 303 7.18 9.56 -15.76
C ASP A 303 8.35 8.57 -15.67
N ARG A 304 9.56 9.06 -15.35
CA ARG A 304 10.74 8.20 -15.13
C ARG A 304 10.54 7.25 -13.95
N LEU A 305 9.96 7.72 -12.85
CA LEU A 305 9.68 6.91 -11.67
C LEU A 305 8.61 5.84 -11.96
N LEU A 306 7.54 6.22 -12.65
CA LEU A 306 6.46 5.31 -13.06
C LEU A 306 6.96 4.18 -13.95
N ALA A 307 7.88 4.48 -14.88
CA ALA A 307 8.45 3.50 -15.80
C ALA A 307 9.23 2.36 -15.11
N VAL A 308 9.67 2.56 -13.87
CA VAL A 308 10.46 1.56 -13.12
C VAL A 308 9.72 0.98 -11.92
N ALA A 309 8.58 1.55 -11.52
CA ALA A 309 7.88 1.21 -10.29
C ALA A 309 7.40 -0.24 -10.19
N ASP A 310 7.01 -0.84 -11.31
CA ASP A 310 6.50 -2.23 -11.34
C ASP A 310 7.55 -3.25 -11.83
N GLN A 311 8.81 -2.85 -11.95
CA GLN A 311 9.90 -3.79 -12.24
C GLN A 311 10.05 -4.81 -11.09
N PRO A 312 10.61 -6.01 -11.37
CA PRO A 312 11.00 -6.95 -10.33
C PRO A 312 11.89 -6.30 -9.26
N ALA A 313 11.81 -6.74 -8.00
CA ALA A 313 12.41 -6.06 -6.85
C ALA A 313 13.90 -5.67 -7.03
N GLU A 314 14.73 -6.59 -7.54
CA GLU A 314 16.17 -6.33 -7.77
C GLU A 314 16.41 -5.32 -8.91
N ASP A 315 15.63 -5.41 -9.99
CA ASP A 315 15.71 -4.50 -11.13
C ASP A 315 15.23 -3.11 -10.73
N ARG A 316 14.11 -3.04 -10.02
CA ARG A 316 13.55 -1.80 -9.50
C ARG A 316 14.52 -1.11 -8.56
N ARG A 317 15.15 -1.83 -7.63
CA ARG A 317 16.14 -1.25 -6.70
C ARG A 317 17.29 -0.59 -7.46
N ARG A 318 17.89 -1.30 -8.42
CA ARG A 318 18.97 -0.76 -9.27
C ARG A 318 18.52 0.45 -10.09
N SER A 319 17.31 0.38 -10.66
CA SER A 319 16.73 1.48 -11.42
C SER A 319 16.47 2.72 -10.55
N LEU A 320 15.95 2.55 -9.33
CA LEU A 320 15.71 3.65 -8.38
C LEU A 320 17.03 4.29 -7.94
N GLU A 321 18.05 3.50 -7.62
CA GLU A 321 19.40 4.00 -7.30
C GLU A 321 19.98 4.83 -8.46
N ALA A 322 19.78 4.38 -9.71
CA ALA A 322 20.21 5.11 -10.90
C ALA A 322 19.44 6.44 -11.07
N LEU A 323 18.12 6.44 -10.81
CA LEU A 323 17.31 7.67 -10.82
C LEU A 323 17.75 8.65 -9.73
N GLU A 324 18.07 8.17 -8.53
CA GLU A 324 18.62 9.00 -7.44
C GLU A 324 20.00 9.56 -7.78
N ALA A 325 20.87 8.78 -8.42
CA ALA A 325 22.17 9.23 -8.89
C ALA A 325 22.03 10.33 -9.96
N LEU A 326 21.09 10.18 -10.89
CA LEU A 326 20.78 11.18 -11.91
C LEU A 326 20.31 12.50 -11.28
N LYS A 327 19.38 12.43 -10.32
CA LYS A 327 18.89 13.61 -9.58
C LYS A 327 20.00 14.35 -8.84
N ARG A 328 20.99 13.63 -8.29
CA ARG A 328 22.13 14.26 -7.59
C ARG A 328 22.99 15.15 -8.50
N GLY A 329 22.93 14.94 -9.82
CA GLY A 329 23.64 15.73 -10.82
C GLY A 329 22.89 16.93 -11.39
N GLU A 330 21.59 17.09 -11.11
CA GLU A 330 20.76 18.16 -11.68
C GLU A 330 20.77 19.43 -10.80
N PHE A 331 20.91 20.60 -11.45
CA PHE A 331 21.18 21.90 -10.78
C PHE A 331 19.93 22.59 -10.19
N PHE A 332 18.72 22.15 -10.51
CA PHE A 332 17.47 22.72 -9.97
C PHE A 332 16.86 21.76 -8.95
N ARG A 333 17.33 21.87 -7.70
CA ARG A 333 16.79 21.10 -6.58
C ARG A 333 15.47 21.67 -6.09
N GLN A 334 14.49 20.81 -5.86
CA GLN A 334 13.46 21.04 -4.83
C GLN A 334 13.35 19.82 -3.94
N ALA A 335 13.29 20.05 -2.63
CA ALA A 335 13.12 19.03 -1.61
C ALA A 335 11.70 18.43 -1.57
N GLU A 336 10.76 18.92 -2.39
CA GLU A 336 9.33 18.59 -2.30
C GLU A 336 8.77 17.83 -3.53
N ALA A 337 9.59 17.52 -4.54
CA ALA A 337 9.14 16.76 -5.70
C ALA A 337 8.68 15.35 -5.31
N LEU A 338 7.70 14.76 -6.00
CA LEU A 338 7.16 13.40 -5.77
C LEU A 338 8.21 12.29 -5.68
N ALA A 339 9.32 12.51 -6.37
CA ALA A 339 10.51 11.70 -6.33
C ALA A 339 11.17 11.63 -4.92
N VAL A 340 10.68 12.42 -3.95
CA VAL A 340 11.04 12.44 -2.53
C VAL A 340 10.06 11.63 -1.68
N ARG A 341 8.91 11.19 -2.24
CA ARG A 341 7.85 10.56 -1.43
C ARG A 341 8.00 9.06 -1.24
N LEU A 342 8.49 8.32 -2.24
CA LEU A 342 8.66 6.87 -2.13
C LEU A 342 10.07 6.58 -1.62
N SER A 343 10.18 6.40 -0.31
CA SER A 343 11.48 6.21 0.34
C SER A 343 11.99 4.77 0.12
N PRO A 344 13.30 4.51 0.29
CA PRO A 344 13.82 3.14 0.27
C PRO A 344 13.07 2.20 1.23
N GLU A 345 12.66 2.71 2.39
CA GLU A 345 11.87 1.97 3.38
C GLU A 345 10.47 1.61 2.86
N ASP A 346 9.84 2.49 2.06
CA ASP A 346 8.55 2.18 1.43
C ASP A 346 8.68 1.05 0.42
N VAL A 347 9.73 1.07 -0.41
CA VAL A 347 9.99 0.00 -1.39
C VAL A 347 10.20 -1.32 -0.67
N GLU A 348 11.02 -1.34 0.38
CA GLU A 348 11.30 -2.53 1.17
C GLU A 348 10.02 -3.05 1.85
N ALA A 349 9.18 -2.18 2.40
CA ALA A 349 7.92 -2.57 3.01
C ALA A 349 6.95 -3.20 2.00
N LEU A 350 6.88 -2.68 0.76
CA LEU A 350 6.04 -3.22 -0.30
C LEU A 350 6.55 -4.57 -0.82
N ASP A 351 7.86 -4.72 -0.99
CA ASP A 351 8.50 -5.99 -1.34
C ASP A 351 8.27 -7.04 -0.26
N LEU A 352 8.42 -6.64 1.00
CA LEU A 352 8.18 -7.51 2.13
C LEU A 352 6.71 -7.93 2.23
N ARG A 353 5.75 -7.03 1.94
CA ARG A 353 4.32 -7.39 1.85
C ARG A 353 4.08 -8.47 0.79
N ALA A 354 4.63 -8.29 -0.41
CA ALA A 354 4.47 -9.26 -1.50
C ALA A 354 5.07 -10.63 -1.14
N LEU A 355 6.29 -10.62 -0.59
CA LEU A 355 6.98 -11.83 -0.15
C LEU A 355 6.22 -12.55 0.97
N ARG A 356 5.71 -11.81 1.95
CA ARG A 356 4.82 -12.32 2.98
C ARG A 356 3.59 -12.98 2.34
N SER A 357 2.85 -12.27 1.50
CA SER A 357 1.66 -12.86 0.86
C SER A 357 1.94 -14.20 0.18
N GLU A 358 3.06 -14.31 -0.54
CA GLU A 358 3.48 -15.59 -1.14
C GLU A 358 3.83 -16.66 -0.11
N ALA A 359 4.46 -16.28 0.99
CA ALA A 359 4.84 -17.22 2.03
C ALA A 359 3.63 -17.82 2.77
N LEU A 360 2.49 -17.12 2.93
CA LEU A 360 1.26 -17.74 3.50
C LEU A 360 0.65 -18.74 2.53
N ILE A 361 0.62 -18.39 1.24
CA ILE A 361 0.14 -19.31 0.21
C ILE A 361 1.02 -20.57 0.21
N ALA A 362 2.35 -20.39 0.18
CA ALA A 362 3.32 -21.46 0.20
C ALA A 362 3.20 -22.34 1.46
N LEU A 363 3.07 -21.73 2.64
CA LEU A 363 2.84 -22.44 3.90
C LEU A 363 1.64 -23.36 3.79
N THR A 364 0.50 -22.81 3.37
CA THR A 364 -0.76 -23.55 3.28
C THR A 364 -0.69 -24.66 2.23
N GLU A 365 -0.07 -24.41 1.07
CA GLU A 365 0.11 -25.42 0.02
C GLU A 365 1.04 -26.56 0.44
N VAL A 366 2.14 -26.24 1.13
CA VAL A 366 3.10 -27.24 1.63
C VAL A 366 2.43 -28.16 2.63
N ASP A 367 1.67 -27.58 3.55
CA ASP A 367 0.95 -28.28 4.60
C ASP A 367 -0.14 -29.20 4.01
N VAL A 368 -1.00 -28.67 3.12
CA VAL A 368 -2.01 -29.47 2.39
C VAL A 368 -1.34 -30.62 1.62
N ALA A 369 -0.24 -30.35 0.91
CA ALA A 369 0.48 -31.39 0.18
C ALA A 369 1.06 -32.47 1.10
N ARG A 370 1.56 -32.08 2.30
CA ARG A 370 2.08 -33.00 3.30
C ARG A 370 0.98 -33.86 3.90
N ALA A 371 -0.15 -33.27 4.26
CA ALA A 371 -1.32 -33.96 4.79
C ALA A 371 -1.87 -34.98 3.78
N GLU A 372 -1.88 -34.66 2.49
CA GLU A 372 -2.41 -35.53 1.44
C GLU A 372 -1.44 -36.65 1.01
N ARG A 373 -0.13 -36.37 0.98
CA ARG A 373 0.88 -37.29 0.40
C ARG A 373 1.75 -38.00 1.43
N GLY A 374 1.68 -37.59 2.69
CA GLY A 374 2.53 -38.14 3.75
C GLY A 374 4.00 -37.68 3.69
N GLN A 375 4.37 -36.78 2.76
CA GLN A 375 5.75 -36.32 2.56
C GLN A 375 5.78 -34.83 2.24
N TRP A 376 6.84 -34.14 2.68
CA TRP A 376 7.08 -32.75 2.30
C TRP A 376 7.28 -32.62 0.78
N PRO A 377 6.74 -31.58 0.13
CA PRO A 377 7.00 -31.34 -1.28
C PRO A 377 8.48 -31.02 -1.52
N ARG A 378 9.00 -31.42 -2.68
CA ARG A 378 10.42 -31.17 -3.06
C ARG A 378 10.71 -29.73 -3.44
N ALA A 379 9.68 -28.97 -3.81
CA ALA A 379 9.78 -27.58 -4.25
C ALA A 379 8.48 -26.84 -3.93
N LEU A 380 8.59 -25.52 -3.72
CA LEU A 380 7.45 -24.62 -3.57
C LEU A 380 6.83 -24.34 -4.94
N ARG A 381 5.51 -24.13 -4.98
CA ARG A 381 4.77 -23.68 -6.18
C ARG A 381 4.63 -22.15 -6.22
N THR A 382 5.62 -21.44 -5.67
CA THR A 382 5.60 -19.97 -5.57
C THR A 382 5.88 -19.31 -6.91
N ARG A 383 5.36 -18.08 -7.07
CA ARG A 383 5.66 -17.23 -8.24
C ARG A 383 7.08 -16.66 -8.17
N THR A 384 7.62 -16.46 -6.97
CA THR A 384 9.00 -16.00 -6.79
C THR A 384 9.98 -17.14 -6.51
N LYS A 385 11.24 -16.92 -6.91
CA LYS A 385 12.40 -17.73 -6.52
C LYS A 385 12.95 -17.33 -5.14
N SER A 386 12.33 -16.36 -4.49
CA SER A 386 12.79 -15.75 -3.25
C SER A 386 12.44 -16.56 -2.02
N LEU A 387 11.58 -17.59 -2.14
CA LEU A 387 11.23 -18.49 -1.05
C LEU A 387 11.84 -19.87 -1.28
N MET A 388 12.35 -20.46 -0.20
CA MET A 388 12.87 -21.82 -0.19
C MET A 388 12.23 -22.64 0.93
N LEU A 389 11.90 -23.89 0.62
CA LEU A 389 11.47 -24.88 1.60
C LEU A 389 12.68 -25.68 2.08
N LYS A 390 12.86 -25.77 3.39
CA LYS A 390 13.88 -26.57 4.04
C LYS A 390 13.20 -27.53 5.03
N PRO A 391 13.00 -28.82 4.68
CA PRO A 391 12.56 -29.82 5.63
C PRO A 391 13.57 -29.91 6.79
N VAL A 392 13.07 -29.92 8.02
CA VAL A 392 13.90 -30.12 9.22
C VAL A 392 13.86 -31.59 9.60
N ASP A 393 12.66 -32.15 9.73
CA ASP A 393 12.42 -33.58 9.96
C ASP A 393 11.07 -34.02 9.34
N GLU A 394 10.50 -35.14 9.78
CA GLU A 394 9.23 -35.67 9.27
C GLU A 394 7.98 -34.87 9.70
N ASN A 395 8.12 -34.09 10.77
CA ASN A 395 7.07 -33.33 11.44
C ASN A 395 7.22 -31.82 11.31
N GLU A 396 8.37 -31.33 10.84
CA GLU A 396 8.63 -29.90 10.73
C GLU A 396 9.35 -29.53 9.42
N ALA A 397 8.89 -28.45 8.78
CA ALA A 397 9.58 -27.82 7.65
C ALA A 397 9.61 -26.30 7.79
N HIS A 398 10.67 -25.67 7.29
CA HIS A 398 10.85 -24.21 7.35
C HIS A 398 10.72 -23.60 5.95
N ILE A 399 9.94 -22.53 5.83
CA ILE A 399 9.94 -21.65 4.66
C ILE A 399 10.76 -20.41 4.98
N ARG A 400 11.78 -20.14 4.15
CA ARG A 400 12.74 -19.03 4.34
C ARG A 400 12.82 -18.13 3.12
N SER A 401 13.11 -16.86 3.35
CA SER A 401 13.52 -15.94 2.29
C SER A 401 14.98 -16.18 1.91
N CYS A 402 15.25 -16.30 0.61
CA CYS A 402 16.60 -16.28 0.04
C CYS A 402 17.19 -14.86 0.03
N VAL A 403 16.36 -13.83 0.16
CA VAL A 403 16.81 -12.43 0.24
C VAL A 403 17.14 -12.11 1.70
N GLN A 404 18.41 -11.77 1.92
CA GLN A 404 18.95 -11.42 3.22
C GLN A 404 18.18 -10.24 3.84
N GLY A 405 17.80 -10.36 5.11
CA GLY A 405 17.15 -9.29 5.88
C GLY A 405 15.63 -9.18 5.74
N MET A 406 15.02 -9.65 4.64
CA MET A 406 13.58 -9.42 4.41
C MET A 406 12.66 -10.27 5.32
N MET A 407 12.98 -11.54 5.55
CA MET A 407 12.25 -12.39 6.51
C MET A 407 13.25 -13.13 7.39
N PRO A 408 13.74 -12.51 8.48
CA PRO A 408 14.81 -13.07 9.29
C PRO A 408 14.38 -14.36 10.01
N ASP A 409 13.12 -14.44 10.43
CA ASP A 409 12.56 -15.61 11.09
C ASP A 409 11.84 -16.51 10.07
N PRO A 410 12.13 -17.82 10.04
CA PRO A 410 11.45 -18.74 9.16
C PRO A 410 9.97 -18.86 9.53
N LEU A 411 9.12 -19.08 8.53
CA LEU A 411 7.82 -19.69 8.80
C LEU A 411 8.02 -21.17 9.09
N VAL A 412 7.51 -21.62 10.22
CA VAL A 412 7.49 -23.04 10.59
C VAL A 412 6.18 -23.63 10.11
N VAL A 413 6.26 -24.78 9.44
CA VAL A 413 5.11 -25.60 9.06
C VAL A 413 5.21 -26.87 9.88
N THR A 414 4.20 -27.15 10.68
CA THR A 414 4.15 -28.36 11.51
C THR A 414 3.22 -29.39 10.86
N ALA A 415 3.63 -30.65 10.86
CA ALA A 415 2.77 -31.72 10.39
C ALA A 415 1.62 -31.88 11.39
N ASP A 416 0.39 -31.96 10.87
CA ASP A 416 -0.78 -32.32 11.67
C ASP A 416 -0.48 -33.59 12.49
N GLY A 417 -0.32 -33.44 13.81
CA GLY A 417 -0.19 -34.57 14.72
C GLY A 417 -1.52 -35.34 14.79
N PRO A 418 -1.52 -36.62 15.23
CA PRO A 418 -2.76 -37.25 15.64
C PRO A 418 -3.43 -36.33 16.67
N PRO A 419 -4.75 -36.07 16.57
CA PRO A 419 -5.42 -35.09 17.41
C PRO A 419 -5.05 -35.39 18.85
N ALA A 420 -4.34 -34.46 19.48
CA ALA A 420 -4.00 -34.61 20.88
C ALA A 420 -5.34 -34.73 21.62
N LEU A 421 -5.64 -35.93 22.11
CA LEU A 421 -6.66 -36.12 23.13
C LEU A 421 -6.40 -35.03 24.16
N GLN A 422 -7.32 -34.07 24.22
CA GLN A 422 -7.30 -32.96 25.17
C GLN A 422 -6.91 -33.54 26.51
N GLN A 423 -5.66 -33.34 26.93
CA GLN A 423 -5.32 -33.44 28.32
C GLN A 423 -5.99 -32.25 28.98
N VAL A 424 -7.27 -32.45 29.31
CA VAL A 424 -7.92 -31.83 30.45
C VAL A 424 -7.01 -32.13 31.64
N ARG A 425 -6.01 -31.28 31.85
CA ARG A 425 -5.48 -31.05 33.18
C ARG A 425 -6.43 -30.09 33.85
N ASP A 426 -7.56 -30.66 34.23
CA ASP A 426 -8.16 -30.31 35.49
C ASP A 426 -7.13 -30.52 36.61
N VAL A 427 -7.39 -29.78 37.69
CA VAL A 427 -6.96 -29.97 39.08
C VAL A 427 -5.86 -29.01 39.55
N PRO A 428 -6.05 -28.30 40.68
CA PRO A 428 -7.30 -27.85 41.33
C PRO A 428 -7.41 -26.32 41.50
#